data_AF-A0A818NRD7-F1
#
_entry.id   AF-A0A818NRD7-F1
#
_cell.length_a   1.000
_cell.length_b   1.000
_cell.length_c   1.000
_cell.angle_alpha   90.00
_cell.angle_beta   90.00
_cell.angle_gamma   90.00
#
_symmetry.space_group_name_H-M   'P 1'
#
loop_
_entity.id
_entity.type
_entity.pdbx_description
1 polymer ?
#
loop_
_entity_poly.entity_id
_entity_poly.type
_entity_poly.pdbx_seq_one_letter_code
_entity_poly.pdbx_strand_id
1 'polypeptide(L)'
;MDTLKCSIDTCKRDFNILCNHCHIQVCTKHFIQHVKQANAELIPFSDELNSLVDKIQQQNPTIDIFEHLEQWREESHRRVDEICDEKKRQLKVQLDQRKEDQLKKLLELGSKVKELIDEGDASFKQIEAVKNAIEKYRRQSQECESPGYFGWNKPNIYLDITLFNHELFTGVGTLLSFEHKMKLNEFYGKEGQKWSLIYKATRDGFSATDFYRCCANQGPTITVIQSRDGGYLFGGYTSVSWNPTEKYVLDPNNPFLFTLTNPHVIPPTKYAILIPNYSIYPQSSYGPIFGGGNDLYVCSESQISRKSFFNFPHSYKDTTNRGSATFTGTRNFQTNEIEVYRLMET
;
A
#
# COMPACT_ATOMS: atom_id res chain seq x y z
N MET A 1 42.77 26.14 -69.85
CA MET A 1 43.24 25.28 -68.74
C MET A 1 42.79 25.98 -67.47
N ASP A 2 41.67 25.54 -66.89
CA ASP A 2 41.19 26.10 -65.64
C ASP A 2 42.18 25.75 -64.53
N THR A 3 42.67 26.78 -63.85
CA THR A 3 43.60 26.60 -62.73
C THR A 3 42.80 26.11 -61.53
N LEU A 4 43.01 24.84 -61.16
CA LEU A 4 42.39 24.21 -59.98
C LEU A 4 42.96 24.85 -58.72
N LYS A 5 42.31 25.91 -58.21
CA LYS A 5 42.75 26.64 -57.02
C LYS A 5 42.10 26.10 -55.75
N CYS A 6 42.82 26.21 -54.63
CA CYS A 6 42.32 25.90 -53.31
C CYS A 6 41.03 26.69 -53.01
N SER A 7 39.98 26.04 -52.52
CA SER A 7 38.65 26.61 -52.22
C SER A 7 38.62 27.57 -51.02
N ILE A 8 39.77 28.03 -50.52
CA ILE A 8 39.84 29.04 -49.47
C ILE A 8 40.19 30.35 -50.16
N ASP A 9 39.28 31.33 -50.08
CA ASP A 9 39.30 32.56 -50.89
C ASP A 9 40.61 33.37 -50.78
N THR A 10 41.32 33.27 -49.66
CA THR A 10 42.61 33.95 -49.42
C THR A 10 43.83 33.16 -49.92
N CYS A 11 43.63 31.95 -50.44
CA CYS A 11 44.69 31.04 -50.87
C CYS A 11 44.98 31.16 -52.36
N LYS A 12 46.23 31.45 -52.72
CA LYS A 12 46.69 31.48 -54.12
C LYS A 12 47.27 30.16 -54.62
N ARG A 13 47.23 29.09 -53.80
CA ARG A 13 47.83 27.78 -54.13
C ARG A 13 46.85 26.91 -54.90
N ASP A 14 47.40 26.03 -55.73
CA ASP A 14 46.60 25.02 -56.42
C ASP A 14 46.10 23.97 -55.43
N PHE A 15 44.92 23.43 -55.75
CA PHE A 15 44.29 22.34 -55.05
C PHE A 15 45.06 21.04 -55.28
N ASN A 16 45.23 20.24 -54.23
CA ASN A 16 45.82 18.91 -54.34
C ASN A 16 45.23 17.87 -53.39
N ILE A 17 44.33 18.23 -52.46
CA ILE A 17 43.73 17.29 -51.49
C ILE A 17 42.24 17.59 -51.30
N LEU A 18 41.38 16.63 -51.67
CA LEU A 18 39.96 16.66 -51.36
C LEU A 18 39.76 16.17 -49.93
N CYS A 19 39.18 16.99 -49.06
CA CYS A 19 38.83 16.54 -47.71
C CYS A 19 37.58 15.66 -47.78
N ASN A 20 37.67 14.39 -47.41
CA ASN A 20 36.50 13.49 -47.44
C ASN A 20 35.46 13.76 -46.33
N HIS A 21 35.80 14.58 -45.33
CA HIS A 21 34.86 14.96 -44.26
C HIS A 21 33.91 16.09 -44.69
N CYS A 22 34.43 17.13 -45.34
CA CYS A 22 33.64 18.31 -45.76
C CYS A 22 33.51 18.45 -47.28
N HIS A 23 34.12 17.55 -48.06
CA HIS A 23 34.17 17.54 -49.53
C HIS A 23 34.73 18.81 -50.17
N ILE A 24 35.53 19.58 -49.41
CA ILE A 24 36.16 20.82 -49.89
C ILE A 24 37.53 20.51 -50.50
N GLN A 25 37.82 21.19 -51.61
CA GLN A 25 39.07 21.08 -52.34
C GLN A 25 40.12 22.05 -51.78
N VAL A 26 41.04 21.57 -50.95
CA VAL A 26 42.05 22.42 -50.30
C VAL A 26 43.49 22.05 -50.68
N CYS A 27 44.43 23.00 -50.52
CA CYS A 27 45.85 22.70 -50.63
C CYS A 27 46.35 22.01 -49.33
N THR A 28 47.46 21.28 -49.41
CA THR A 28 48.05 20.54 -48.27
C THR A 28 48.19 21.37 -46.99
N LYS A 29 48.57 22.66 -47.09
CA LYS A 29 48.71 23.53 -45.91
C LYS A 29 47.39 23.75 -45.19
N HIS A 30 46.32 24.01 -45.94
CA HIS A 30 45.00 24.25 -45.39
C HIS A 30 44.33 22.95 -44.94
N PHE A 31 44.59 21.83 -45.61
CA PHE A 31 44.18 20.52 -45.11
C PHE A 31 44.78 20.21 -43.73
N ILE A 32 46.08 20.47 -43.54
CA ILE A 32 46.75 20.28 -42.24
C ILE A 32 46.17 21.22 -41.17
N GLN A 33 45.88 22.48 -41.51
CA GLN A 33 45.24 23.42 -40.56
C GLN A 33 43.82 22.99 -40.20
N HIS A 34 43.05 22.51 -41.16
CA HIS A 34 41.70 21.99 -40.95
C HIS A 34 41.70 20.77 -40.02
N VAL A 35 42.59 19.80 -40.27
CA VAL A 35 42.76 18.62 -39.39
C VAL A 35 43.22 19.05 -37.99
N LYS A 36 44.09 20.06 -37.87
CA LYS A 36 44.51 20.59 -36.57
C LYS A 36 43.35 21.25 -35.81
N GLN A 37 42.47 21.98 -36.49
CA GLN A 37 41.28 22.58 -35.88
C GLN A 37 40.30 21.50 -35.43
N ALA A 38 40.01 20.52 -36.28
CA ALA A 38 39.15 19.38 -35.92
C ALA A 38 39.71 18.59 -34.72
N ASN A 39 41.02 18.37 -34.66
CA ASN A 39 41.65 17.73 -33.51
C ASN A 39 41.67 18.62 -32.25
N ALA A 40 41.66 19.94 -32.39
CA ALA A 40 41.56 20.85 -31.25
C ALA A 40 40.19 20.79 -30.57
N GLU A 41 39.14 20.38 -31.29
CA GLU A 41 37.81 20.14 -30.72
C GLU A 41 37.77 18.93 -29.78
N LEU A 42 38.77 18.04 -29.83
CA LEU A 42 38.88 16.90 -28.90
C LEU A 42 39.32 17.30 -27.49
N ILE A 43 39.97 18.45 -27.34
CA ILE A 43 40.47 18.96 -26.06
C ILE A 43 39.33 19.23 -25.06
N PRO A 44 38.27 20.01 -25.40
CA PRO A 44 37.15 20.23 -24.48
C PRO A 44 36.39 18.96 -24.13
N PHE A 45 36.29 17.99 -25.05
CA PHE A 45 35.70 16.68 -24.73
C PHE A 45 36.54 15.90 -23.71
N SER A 46 37.87 15.99 -23.79
CA SER A 46 38.75 15.38 -22.78
C SER A 46 38.57 16.02 -21.41
N ASP A 47 38.43 17.35 -21.35
CA ASP A 47 38.22 18.07 -20.09
C ASP A 47 36.83 17.75 -19.49
N GLU A 48 35.80 17.64 -20.32
CA GLU A 48 34.45 17.23 -19.91
C GLU A 48 34.44 15.79 -19.38
N LEU A 49 35.11 14.85 -20.08
CA LEU A 49 35.26 13.47 -19.62
C LEU A 49 35.98 13.39 -18.28
N ASN A 50 37.07 14.15 -18.11
CA ASN A 50 37.80 14.19 -16.84
C ASN A 50 36.93 14.75 -15.71
N SER A 51 36.14 15.80 -15.97
CA SER A 51 35.18 16.34 -14.99
C SER A 51 34.10 15.33 -14.61
N LEU A 52 33.61 14.53 -15.56
CA LEU A 52 32.65 13.46 -15.28
C LEU A 52 33.27 12.32 -14.47
N VAL A 53 34.52 11.94 -14.77
CA VAL A 53 35.29 10.95 -14.00
C VAL A 53 35.48 11.41 -12.56
N ASP A 54 35.88 12.66 -12.34
CA ASP A 54 36.03 13.22 -10.99
C ASP A 54 34.71 13.23 -10.21
N LYS A 55 33.59 13.58 -10.87
CA LYS A 55 32.25 13.52 -10.26
C LYS A 55 31.87 12.09 -9.86
N ILE A 56 32.16 11.10 -10.70
CA ILE A 56 31.87 9.69 -10.41
C ILE A 56 32.77 9.17 -9.28
N GLN A 57 34.04 9.56 -9.25
CA GLN A 57 34.98 9.15 -8.20
C GLN A 57 34.67 9.79 -6.83
N GLN A 58 34.10 11.01 -6.83
CA GLN A 58 33.69 11.70 -5.61
C GLN A 58 32.31 11.27 -5.09
N GLN A 59 31.47 10.65 -5.93
CA GLN A 59 30.22 10.07 -5.49
C GLN A 59 30.49 8.76 -4.74
N ASN A 60 30.22 8.76 -3.44
CA ASN A 60 30.27 7.57 -2.61
C ASN A 60 28.85 7.25 -2.10
N PRO A 61 27.94 6.74 -2.96
CA PRO A 61 26.52 6.57 -2.66
C PRO A 61 26.28 5.63 -1.47
N THR A 62 27.25 4.78 -1.14
CA THR A 62 27.22 3.91 0.04
C THR A 62 27.28 4.66 1.36
N ILE A 63 27.96 5.82 1.44
CA ILE A 63 28.03 6.61 2.69
C ILE A 63 26.65 7.18 3.03
N ASP A 64 25.97 7.77 2.05
CA ASP A 64 24.64 8.35 2.22
C ASP A 64 23.61 7.27 2.61
N ILE A 65 23.65 6.10 1.98
CA ILE A 65 22.77 4.96 2.31
C ILE A 65 23.02 4.46 3.75
N PHE A 66 24.27 4.38 4.19
CA PHE A 66 24.60 3.91 5.54
C PHE A 66 24.22 4.93 6.62
N GLU A 67 24.40 6.23 6.38
CA GLU A 67 23.94 7.27 7.31
C GLU A 67 22.42 7.23 7.48
N HIS A 68 21.67 7.07 6.40
CA HIS A 68 20.22 6.90 6.45
C HIS A 68 19.80 5.60 7.17
N LEU A 69 20.56 4.52 7.00
CA LEU A 69 20.30 3.24 7.69
C LEU A 69 20.51 3.37 9.21
N GLU A 70 21.56 4.07 9.65
CA GLU A 70 21.81 4.30 11.08
C GLU A 70 20.75 5.22 11.70
N GLN A 71 20.34 6.28 11.00
CA GLN A 71 19.22 7.13 11.45
C GLN A 71 17.93 6.32 11.61
N TRP A 72 17.62 5.44 10.66
CA TRP A 72 16.46 4.54 10.76
C TRP A 72 16.54 3.61 11.96
N ARG A 73 17.74 3.06 12.23
CA ARG A 73 17.98 2.17 13.36
C ARG A 73 17.72 2.90 14.68
N GLU A 74 18.25 4.11 14.84
CA GLU A 74 18.06 4.92 16.05
C GLU A 74 16.58 5.27 16.28
N GLU A 75 15.88 5.71 15.22
CA GLU A 75 14.45 6.03 15.27
C GLU A 75 13.60 4.81 15.66
N SER A 76 13.92 3.64 15.10
CA SER A 76 13.23 2.39 15.39
C SER A 76 13.40 1.97 16.85
N HIS A 77 14.62 2.09 17.39
CA HIS A 77 14.87 1.83 18.82
C HIS A 77 14.06 2.77 19.70
N ARG A 78 14.05 4.07 19.40
CA ARG A 78 13.27 5.06 20.15
C ARG A 78 11.78 4.70 20.19
N ARG A 79 11.22 4.30 19.05
CA ARG A 79 9.79 3.94 18.96
C ARG A 79 9.45 2.69 19.76
N VAL A 80 10.35 1.72 19.82
CA VAL A 80 10.20 0.54 20.68
C VAL A 80 10.18 0.94 22.15
N ASP A 81 11.08 1.84 22.54
CA ASP A 81 11.15 2.35 23.92
C ASP A 81 9.86 3.10 24.30
N GLU A 82 9.35 3.97 23.41
CA GLU A 82 8.08 4.69 23.62
C GLU A 82 6.90 3.75 23.83
N ILE A 83 6.78 2.70 23.01
CA ILE A 83 5.71 1.68 23.16
C ILE A 83 5.86 0.93 24.48
N CYS A 84 7.09 0.57 24.85
CA CYS A 84 7.39 -0.11 26.10
C CYS A 84 6.96 0.74 27.30
N ASP A 85 7.33 2.02 27.30
CA ASP A 85 7.00 2.95 28.37
C ASP A 85 5.51 3.27 28.43
N GLU A 86 4.85 3.42 27.29
CA GLU A 86 3.40 3.57 27.21
C GLU A 86 2.67 2.36 27.80
N LYS A 87 3.11 1.14 27.48
CA LYS A 87 2.50 -0.08 28.04
C LYS A 87 2.77 -0.23 29.53
N LYS A 88 3.97 0.10 30.02
CA LYS A 88 4.24 0.16 31.46
C LYS A 88 3.30 1.15 32.16
N ARG A 89 3.10 2.33 31.56
CA ARG A 89 2.22 3.37 32.10
C ARG A 89 0.76 2.92 32.15
N GLN A 90 0.25 2.34 31.07
CA GLN A 90 -1.11 1.77 31.02
C GLN A 90 -1.31 0.69 32.09
N LEU A 91 -0.37 -0.25 32.21
CA LEU A 91 -0.43 -1.31 33.20
C LEU A 91 -0.40 -0.75 34.63
N LYS A 92 0.44 0.26 34.89
CA LYS A 92 0.52 0.93 36.19
C LYS A 92 -0.81 1.59 36.56
N VAL A 93 -1.41 2.34 35.64
CA VAL A 93 -2.72 2.97 35.88
C VAL A 93 -3.79 1.93 36.18
N GLN A 94 -3.84 0.83 35.42
CA GLN A 94 -4.81 -0.24 35.66
C GLN A 94 -4.61 -0.91 37.03
N LEU A 95 -3.36 -1.14 37.43
CA LEU A 95 -3.02 -1.71 38.74
C LEU A 95 -3.42 -0.76 39.88
N ASP A 96 -3.12 0.53 39.74
CA ASP A 96 -3.43 1.53 40.75
C ASP A 96 -4.94 1.72 40.90
N GLN A 97 -5.69 1.80 39.79
CA GLN A 97 -7.15 1.86 39.80
C GLN A 97 -7.77 0.64 40.49
N ARG A 98 -7.29 -0.56 40.15
CA ARG A 98 -7.81 -1.81 40.74
C ARG A 98 -7.51 -1.91 42.23
N LYS A 99 -6.35 -1.43 42.67
CA LYS A 99 -6.02 -1.30 44.10
C LYS A 99 -6.96 -0.32 44.80
N GLU A 100 -7.24 0.83 44.20
CA GLU A 100 -8.17 1.81 44.77
C GLU A 100 -9.60 1.25 44.88
N ASP A 101 -10.08 0.54 43.86
CA ASP A 101 -11.39 -0.11 43.87
C ASP A 101 -11.47 -1.19 44.95
N GLN A 102 -10.40 -2.00 45.12
CA GLN A 102 -10.30 -2.98 46.20
C GLN A 102 -10.34 -2.31 47.58
N LEU A 103 -9.61 -1.20 47.75
CA LEU A 103 -9.58 -0.44 49.00
C LEU A 103 -10.95 0.14 49.34
N LYS A 104 -11.66 0.75 48.38
CA LYS A 104 -13.01 1.27 48.57
C LYS A 104 -13.98 0.19 49.04
N LYS A 105 -13.94 -0.98 48.42
CA LYS A 105 -14.80 -2.12 48.79
C LYS A 105 -14.50 -2.66 50.18
N LEU A 106 -13.23 -2.68 50.59
CA LEU A 106 -12.85 -3.04 51.96
C LEU A 106 -13.33 -2.00 52.98
N LEU A 107 -13.26 -0.71 52.65
CA LEU A 107 -13.79 0.37 53.50
C LEU A 107 -15.31 0.28 53.64
N GLU A 108 -16.05 0.05 52.55
CA GLU A 108 -17.51 -0.18 52.59
C GLU A 108 -17.89 -1.39 53.46
N LEU A 109 -17.15 -2.49 53.32
CA LEU A 109 -17.31 -3.67 54.18
C LEU A 109 -17.06 -3.33 55.65
N GLY A 110 -16.01 -2.56 55.94
CA GLY A 110 -15.70 -2.08 57.28
C GLY A 110 -16.82 -1.21 57.88
N SER A 111 -17.38 -0.29 57.10
CA SER A 111 -18.52 0.55 57.53
C SER A 111 -19.75 -0.29 57.85
N LYS A 112 -20.10 -1.28 56.99
CA LYS A 112 -21.22 -2.19 57.25
C LYS A 112 -21.02 -3.03 58.52
N VAL A 113 -19.80 -3.50 58.76
CA VAL A 113 -19.47 -4.23 60.00
C VAL A 113 -19.69 -3.31 61.19
N LYS A 114 -19.25 -2.05 61.11
CA LYS A 114 -19.39 -1.08 62.19
C LYS A 114 -20.85 -0.73 62.48
N GLU A 115 -21.66 -0.48 61.45
CA GLU A 115 -23.11 -0.24 61.59
C GLU A 115 -23.80 -1.39 62.32
N LEU A 116 -23.53 -2.64 61.91
CA LEU A 116 -24.09 -3.83 62.58
C LEU A 116 -23.67 -3.96 64.04
N ILE A 117 -22.47 -3.49 64.40
CA ILE A 117 -21.99 -3.46 65.79
C ILE A 117 -22.72 -2.35 66.58
N ASP A 118 -22.86 -1.17 65.99
CA ASP A 118 -23.47 0.00 66.62
C ASP A 118 -25.00 -0.19 66.84
N GLU A 119 -25.69 -0.89 65.92
CA GLU A 119 -27.11 -1.26 66.05
C GLU A 119 -27.37 -2.27 67.19
N GLY A 120 -26.40 -3.16 67.47
CA GLY A 120 -26.43 -4.08 68.61
C GLY A 120 -27.38 -5.28 68.48
N ASP A 121 -28.11 -5.44 67.38
CA ASP A 121 -29.09 -6.51 67.14
C ASP A 121 -28.91 -7.25 65.79
N ALA A 122 -27.67 -7.26 65.26
CA ALA A 122 -27.34 -7.89 63.98
C ALA A 122 -27.85 -9.34 63.84
N SER A 123 -28.57 -9.62 62.76
CA SER A 123 -29.07 -10.98 62.48
C SER A 123 -27.96 -11.93 62.01
N PHE A 124 -28.14 -13.23 62.28
CA PHE A 124 -27.23 -14.28 61.82
C PHE A 124 -27.04 -14.26 60.29
N LYS A 125 -28.07 -13.88 59.53
CA LYS A 125 -27.99 -13.70 58.06
C LYS A 125 -27.06 -12.55 57.66
N GLN A 126 -27.09 -11.43 58.38
CA GLN A 126 -26.22 -10.29 58.09
C GLN A 126 -24.76 -10.62 58.41
N ILE A 127 -24.50 -11.31 59.53
CA ILE A 127 -23.15 -11.75 59.92
C ILE A 127 -22.57 -12.72 58.88
N GLU A 128 -23.36 -13.71 58.44
CA GLU A 128 -22.92 -14.68 57.45
C GLU A 128 -22.68 -14.05 56.08
N ALA A 129 -23.47 -13.04 55.68
CA ALA A 129 -23.27 -12.31 54.44
C ALA A 129 -21.93 -11.54 54.43
N VAL A 130 -21.60 -10.87 55.54
CA VAL A 130 -20.33 -10.15 55.71
C VAL A 130 -19.15 -11.13 55.71
N LYS A 131 -19.26 -12.25 56.44
CA LYS A 131 -18.23 -13.29 56.50
C LYS A 131 -17.92 -13.87 55.12
N ASN A 132 -18.95 -14.22 54.35
CA ASN A 132 -18.82 -14.71 52.98
C ASN A 132 -18.18 -13.67 52.04
N ALA A 133 -18.52 -12.38 52.20
CA ALA A 133 -17.91 -11.31 51.42
C ALA A 133 -16.41 -11.16 51.72
N ILE A 134 -16.01 -11.24 53.00
CA ILE A 134 -14.60 -11.20 53.42
C ILE A 134 -13.82 -12.41 52.87
N GLU A 135 -14.37 -13.62 52.97
CA GLU A 135 -13.71 -14.82 52.43
C GLU A 135 -13.54 -14.77 50.91
N LYS A 136 -14.56 -14.26 50.20
CA LYS A 136 -14.49 -14.05 48.75
C LYS A 136 -13.37 -13.07 48.38
N TYR A 137 -13.24 -11.95 49.09
CA TYR A 137 -12.15 -11.00 48.88
C TYR A 137 -10.78 -11.59 49.19
N ARG A 138 -10.66 -12.37 50.27
CA ARG A 138 -9.42 -13.03 50.65
C ARG A 138 -8.92 -13.99 49.56
N ARG A 139 -9.83 -14.77 48.94
CA ARG A 139 -9.49 -15.65 47.81
C ARG A 139 -9.05 -14.86 46.58
N GLN A 140 -9.75 -13.79 46.22
CA GLN A 140 -9.40 -12.94 45.08
C GLN A 140 -8.04 -12.21 45.25
N SER A 141 -7.65 -11.89 46.48
CA SER A 141 -6.36 -11.25 46.77
C SER A 141 -5.17 -12.20 46.60
N GLN A 142 -5.34 -13.50 46.85
CA GLN A 142 -4.27 -14.49 46.71
C GLN A 142 -3.97 -14.86 45.24
N GLU A 143 -4.91 -14.66 44.32
CA GLU A 143 -4.71 -14.95 42.88
C GLU A 143 -3.92 -13.84 42.14
N CYS A 144 -3.89 -12.61 42.67
CA CYS A 144 -3.27 -11.44 42.04
C CYS A 144 -1.72 -11.42 42.06
N GLU A 145 -1.06 -12.42 42.67
CA GLU A 145 0.41 -12.44 42.82
C GLU A 145 1.14 -13.16 41.66
N SER A 146 0.42 -13.77 40.70
CA SER A 146 1.05 -14.50 39.59
C SER A 146 1.15 -13.69 38.28
N PRO A 147 2.30 -13.68 37.57
CA PRO A 147 2.45 -13.01 36.28
C PRO A 147 1.46 -13.48 35.20
N GLY A 148 0.97 -14.72 35.29
CA GLY A 148 0.00 -15.31 34.38
C GLY A 148 -1.43 -14.79 34.53
N TYR A 149 -1.77 -14.11 35.63
CA TYR A 149 -3.12 -13.59 35.88
C TYR A 149 -3.44 -12.31 35.09
N PHE A 150 -2.42 -11.62 34.60
CA PHE A 150 -2.57 -10.31 33.95
C PHE A 150 -2.92 -10.37 32.46
N GLY A 151 -3.11 -11.57 31.90
CA GLY A 151 -3.47 -11.73 30.48
C GLY A 151 -2.50 -11.01 29.54
N TRP A 152 -1.23 -10.88 29.95
CA TRP A 152 -0.24 -10.11 29.21
C TRP A 152 0.26 -10.96 28.05
N ASN A 153 -0.38 -10.79 26.89
CA ASN A 153 0.17 -11.27 25.63
C ASN A 153 1.29 -10.33 25.22
N LYS A 154 2.48 -10.89 24.92
CA LYS A 154 3.61 -10.13 24.39
C LYS A 154 3.10 -9.26 23.23
N PRO A 155 3.26 -7.92 23.28
CA PRO A 155 2.86 -7.08 22.16
C PRO A 155 3.64 -7.53 20.94
N ASN A 156 2.92 -7.77 19.85
CA ASN A 156 3.54 -8.06 18.56
C ASN A 156 4.15 -6.73 18.08
N ILE A 157 5.43 -6.54 18.34
CA ILE A 157 6.19 -5.38 17.85
C ILE A 157 6.52 -5.71 16.39
N TYR A 158 5.69 -5.23 15.48
CA TYR A 158 6.07 -5.16 14.09
C TYR A 158 7.12 -4.04 13.98
N LEU A 159 8.36 -4.42 13.67
CA LEU A 159 9.37 -3.46 13.22
C LEU A 159 8.82 -2.80 11.97
N ASP A 160 8.52 -1.51 12.10
CA ASP A 160 7.89 -0.74 11.06
C ASP A 160 8.96 -0.39 10.01
N ILE A 161 9.11 -1.23 8.99
CA ILE A 161 9.95 -0.96 7.81
C ILE A 161 9.29 0.16 6.93
N THR A 162 8.29 0.89 7.44
CA THR A 162 7.54 1.95 6.74
C THR A 162 8.36 3.16 6.34
N LEU A 163 9.55 3.37 6.88
CA LEU A 163 10.39 4.53 6.51
C LEU A 163 10.87 4.48 5.03
N PHE A 164 10.74 3.33 4.35
CA PHE A 164 10.90 3.25 2.88
C PHE A 164 9.58 3.12 2.10
N ASN A 165 8.43 2.95 2.77
CA ASN A 165 7.18 2.49 2.15
C ASN A 165 5.99 3.46 2.25
N HIS A 166 6.21 4.68 2.74
CA HIS A 166 5.14 5.69 2.82
C HIS A 166 4.56 6.12 1.45
N GLU A 167 5.12 5.62 0.33
CA GLU A 167 4.68 5.88 -1.04
C GLU A 167 4.12 4.67 -1.80
N LEU A 168 3.87 3.52 -1.17
CA LEU A 168 3.34 2.34 -1.90
C LEU A 168 1.99 2.62 -2.56
N PHE A 169 1.12 3.39 -1.91
CA PHE A 169 -0.15 3.84 -2.48
C PHE A 169 -0.27 5.33 -2.22
N THR A 170 -0.13 6.14 -3.27
CA THR A 170 -0.18 7.60 -3.25
C THR A 170 -1.57 8.12 -3.61
N GLY A 171 -1.85 9.36 -3.20
CA GLY A 171 -3.16 10.00 -3.32
C GLY A 171 -4.03 9.83 -2.08
N VAL A 172 -5.15 10.57 -2.02
CA VAL A 172 -6.03 10.68 -0.84
C VAL A 172 -7.03 9.51 -0.79
N GLY A 173 -6.51 8.28 -0.80
CA GLY A 173 -7.30 7.06 -0.64
C GLY A 173 -7.70 6.83 0.82
N THR A 174 -8.87 6.23 1.05
CA THR A 174 -9.44 6.04 2.40
C THR A 174 -9.71 4.59 2.76
N LEU A 175 -9.65 3.64 1.81
CA LEU A 175 -10.01 2.24 2.09
C LEU A 175 -8.85 1.39 2.63
N LEU A 176 -7.62 1.70 2.25
CA LEU A 176 -6.48 0.83 2.48
C LEU A 176 -5.69 1.23 3.74
N SER A 177 -5.68 0.35 4.73
CA SER A 177 -4.70 0.38 5.82
C SER A 177 -3.31 0.02 5.31
N PHE A 178 -2.28 0.20 6.13
CA PHE A 178 -0.92 -0.23 5.80
C PHE A 178 -0.84 -1.73 5.46
N GLU A 179 -1.48 -2.58 6.27
CA GLU A 179 -1.51 -4.03 6.07
C GLU A 179 -2.18 -4.41 4.74
N HIS A 180 -3.25 -3.72 4.36
CA HIS A 180 -3.89 -3.93 3.06
C HIS A 180 -2.96 -3.58 1.90
N LYS A 181 -2.23 -2.46 1.98
CA LYS A 181 -1.28 -2.03 0.94
C LYS A 181 -0.15 -3.06 0.76
N MET A 182 0.38 -3.58 1.86
CA MET A 182 1.39 -4.64 1.83
C MET A 182 0.85 -5.92 1.19
N LYS A 183 -0.34 -6.35 1.60
CA LYS A 183 -0.95 -7.57 1.08
C LYS A 183 -1.28 -7.47 -0.41
N LEU A 184 -1.69 -6.29 -0.90
CA LEU A 184 -1.91 -6.07 -2.33
C LEU A 184 -0.61 -6.15 -3.14
N ASN A 185 0.51 -5.64 -2.61
CA ASN A 185 1.83 -5.81 -3.24
C ASN A 185 2.30 -7.27 -3.23
N GLU A 186 2.09 -8.00 -2.13
CA GLU A 186 2.31 -9.44 -2.06
C GLU A 186 1.48 -10.19 -3.11
N PHE A 187 0.20 -9.86 -3.27
CA PHE A 187 -0.67 -10.44 -4.28
C PHE A 187 -0.23 -10.12 -5.70
N TYR A 188 0.28 -8.91 -5.94
CA TYR A 188 0.86 -8.53 -7.23
C TYR A 188 2.11 -9.38 -7.55
N GLY A 189 2.85 -9.81 -6.53
CA GLY A 189 4.02 -10.69 -6.68
C GLY A 189 5.34 -9.95 -6.86
N LYS A 190 5.33 -8.61 -6.70
CA LYS A 190 6.53 -7.77 -6.66
C LYS A 190 6.39 -6.81 -5.49
N GLU A 191 7.30 -6.93 -4.53
CA GLU A 191 7.30 -6.06 -3.36
C GLU A 191 7.67 -4.62 -3.76
N GLY A 192 7.25 -3.66 -2.94
CA GLY A 192 7.65 -2.26 -3.13
C GLY A 192 7.04 -1.54 -4.32
N GLN A 193 6.01 -2.09 -5.00
CA GLN A 193 5.38 -1.35 -6.09
C GLN A 193 4.60 -0.15 -5.58
N LYS A 194 4.72 0.94 -6.32
CA LYS A 194 4.02 2.17 -6.07
C LYS A 194 2.78 2.26 -6.95
N TRP A 195 1.68 2.64 -6.34
CA TRP A 195 0.36 2.74 -6.94
C TRP A 195 -0.18 4.14 -6.71
N SER A 196 -0.85 4.73 -7.70
CA SER A 196 -1.41 6.08 -7.60
C SER A 196 -2.93 6.05 -7.75
N LEU A 197 -3.64 6.68 -6.82
CA LEU A 197 -5.10 6.78 -6.86
C LEU A 197 -5.57 7.61 -8.05
N ILE A 198 -6.24 6.95 -9.00
CA ILE A 198 -6.77 7.60 -10.22
C ILE A 198 -8.28 7.83 -10.16
N TYR A 199 -9.00 7.03 -9.38
CA TYR A 199 -10.45 7.14 -9.24
C TYR A 199 -10.86 6.88 -7.80
N LYS A 200 -11.76 7.71 -7.28
CA LYS A 200 -12.42 7.57 -5.99
C LYS A 200 -13.87 7.95 -6.19
N ALA A 201 -14.79 7.00 -6.11
CA ALA A 201 -16.20 7.23 -6.49
C ALA A 201 -16.87 8.35 -5.68
N THR A 202 -16.54 8.52 -4.40
CA THR A 202 -17.06 9.64 -3.59
C THR A 202 -16.53 11.02 -4.01
N ARG A 203 -15.37 11.07 -4.70
CA ARG A 203 -14.79 12.30 -5.27
C ARG A 203 -15.22 12.53 -6.71
N ASP A 204 -15.20 11.47 -7.52
CA ASP A 204 -15.29 11.56 -8.98
C ASP A 204 -16.67 11.23 -9.54
N GLY A 205 -17.55 10.65 -8.72
CA GLY A 205 -18.89 10.19 -9.10
C GLY A 205 -18.98 8.66 -9.24
N PHE A 206 -20.17 8.10 -8.99
CA PHE A 206 -20.45 6.65 -9.04
C PHE A 206 -20.98 6.18 -10.39
N SER A 207 -21.06 7.06 -11.39
CA SER A 207 -21.56 6.67 -12.70
C SER A 207 -20.53 5.85 -13.47
N ALA A 208 -20.98 5.00 -14.39
CA ALA A 208 -20.09 4.29 -15.30
C ALA A 208 -19.20 5.26 -16.10
N THR A 209 -19.79 6.40 -16.53
CA THR A 209 -19.06 7.47 -17.23
C THR A 209 -17.91 8.02 -16.40
N ASP A 210 -18.10 8.24 -15.10
CA ASP A 210 -17.05 8.73 -14.21
C ASP A 210 -15.92 7.72 -14.04
N PHE A 211 -16.28 6.44 -13.87
CA PHE A 211 -15.30 5.35 -13.80
C PHE A 211 -14.42 5.32 -15.05
N TYR A 212 -15.01 5.31 -16.25
CA TYR A 212 -14.24 5.26 -17.50
C TYR A 212 -13.48 6.54 -17.79
N ARG A 213 -14.01 7.71 -17.43
CA ARG A 213 -13.30 8.99 -17.53
C ARG A 213 -11.97 8.95 -16.76
N CYS A 214 -11.95 8.29 -15.61
CA CYS A 214 -10.76 8.18 -14.77
C CYS A 214 -9.88 6.95 -15.08
N CYS A 215 -10.45 5.83 -15.50
CA CYS A 215 -9.76 4.53 -15.57
C CYS A 215 -9.41 4.06 -16.99
N ALA A 216 -9.99 4.67 -18.04
CA ALA A 216 -9.62 4.35 -19.41
C ALA A 216 -8.15 4.74 -19.69
N ASN A 217 -7.43 3.89 -20.42
CA ASN A 217 -6.00 4.01 -20.73
C ASN A 217 -5.06 4.12 -19.50
N GLN A 218 -5.48 3.65 -18.32
CA GLN A 218 -4.66 3.70 -17.09
C GLN A 218 -4.09 2.36 -16.61
N GLY A 219 -4.33 1.26 -17.33
CA GLY A 219 -3.84 -0.07 -16.94
C GLY A 219 -2.31 -0.14 -16.92
N PRO A 220 -1.67 -0.88 -15.99
CA PRO A 220 -2.25 -1.79 -14.98
C PRO A 220 -2.97 -1.10 -13.81
N THR A 221 -4.05 -1.71 -13.29
CA THR A 221 -4.81 -1.17 -12.15
C THR A 221 -5.23 -2.20 -11.09
N ILE A 222 -5.33 -1.75 -9.84
CA ILE A 222 -6.03 -2.43 -8.74
C ILE A 222 -7.32 -1.65 -8.45
N THR A 223 -8.46 -2.32 -8.51
CA THR A 223 -9.75 -1.82 -8.06
C THR A 223 -10.05 -2.35 -6.66
N VAL A 224 -10.35 -1.47 -5.72
CA VAL A 224 -10.73 -1.77 -4.33
C VAL A 224 -12.14 -1.25 -4.10
N ILE A 225 -13.03 -2.09 -3.58
CA ILE A 225 -14.44 -1.80 -3.36
C ILE A 225 -14.73 -2.04 -1.89
N GLN A 226 -15.47 -1.11 -1.27
CA GLN A 226 -16.06 -1.32 0.04
C GLN A 226 -17.56 -1.58 -0.10
N SER A 227 -18.04 -2.74 0.39
CA SER A 227 -19.47 -2.98 0.46
C SER A 227 -20.13 -2.07 1.50
N ARG A 228 -21.35 -1.63 1.18
CA ARG A 228 -22.20 -0.90 2.12
C ARG A 228 -22.60 -1.77 3.32
N ASP A 229 -22.96 -3.01 3.04
CA ASP A 229 -23.27 -3.99 4.07
C ASP A 229 -21.96 -4.58 4.60
N GLY A 230 -21.71 -4.42 5.90
CA GLY A 230 -20.56 -4.99 6.60
C GLY A 230 -19.20 -4.30 6.35
N GLY A 231 -19.11 -3.34 5.43
CA GLY A 231 -17.87 -2.59 5.20
C GLY A 231 -16.72 -3.44 4.63
N TYR A 232 -17.04 -4.56 3.97
CA TYR A 232 -16.05 -5.53 3.50
C TYR A 232 -15.27 -4.99 2.30
N LEU A 233 -13.97 -5.28 2.26
CA LEU A 233 -13.03 -4.81 1.26
C LEU A 233 -12.63 -5.95 0.33
N PHE A 234 -12.88 -5.76 -0.95
CA PHE A 234 -12.59 -6.73 -2.01
C PHE A 234 -12.35 -6.01 -3.34
N GLY A 235 -11.99 -6.76 -4.38
CA GLY A 235 -11.86 -6.19 -5.70
C GLY A 235 -11.05 -7.07 -6.63
N GLY A 236 -10.37 -6.44 -7.58
CA GLY A 236 -9.60 -7.14 -8.58
C GLY A 236 -8.44 -6.33 -9.14
N TYR A 237 -7.45 -7.05 -9.65
CA TYR A 237 -6.31 -6.54 -10.41
C TYR A 237 -6.45 -6.95 -11.87
N THR A 238 -6.09 -6.02 -12.75
CA THR A 238 -5.95 -6.24 -14.19
C THR A 238 -4.74 -5.49 -14.71
N SER A 239 -3.94 -6.12 -15.57
CA SER A 239 -2.81 -5.51 -16.26
C SER A 239 -3.24 -4.67 -17.47
N VAL A 240 -4.41 -4.96 -18.03
CA VAL A 240 -4.95 -4.25 -19.18
C VAL A 240 -5.80 -3.03 -18.76
N SER A 241 -5.89 -2.04 -19.64
CA SER A 241 -6.68 -0.83 -19.43
C SER A 241 -8.18 -1.08 -19.55
N TRP A 242 -8.99 -0.29 -18.82
CA TRP A 242 -10.46 -0.31 -18.85
C TRP A 242 -11.05 0.36 -20.11
N ASN A 243 -10.45 0.14 -21.28
CA ASN A 243 -10.95 0.76 -22.51
C ASN A 243 -12.30 0.14 -22.90
N PRO A 244 -13.36 0.94 -23.12
CA PRO A 244 -14.65 0.39 -23.52
C PRO A 244 -14.54 -0.39 -24.83
N THR A 245 -15.01 -1.64 -24.83
CA THR A 245 -14.98 -2.50 -26.04
C THR A 245 -16.25 -3.33 -26.25
N GLU A 246 -17.17 -3.39 -25.28
CA GLU A 246 -18.41 -4.20 -25.35
C GLU A 246 -18.15 -5.71 -25.60
N LYS A 247 -16.94 -6.17 -25.30
CA LYS A 247 -16.53 -7.57 -25.38
C LYS A 247 -15.59 -7.90 -24.23
N TYR A 248 -15.43 -9.19 -23.97
CA TYR A 248 -14.44 -9.63 -22.99
C TYR A 248 -13.04 -9.32 -23.51
N VAL A 249 -12.19 -8.88 -22.58
CA VAL A 249 -10.79 -8.59 -22.85
C VAL A 249 -9.95 -9.63 -22.13
N LEU A 250 -9.07 -10.27 -22.91
CA LEU A 250 -8.05 -11.16 -22.39
C LEU A 250 -6.98 -10.34 -21.71
N ASP A 251 -6.61 -10.74 -20.50
CA ASP A 251 -5.44 -10.23 -19.80
C ASP A 251 -4.45 -11.39 -19.58
N PRO A 252 -3.26 -11.35 -20.22
CA PRO A 252 -2.29 -12.44 -20.16
C PRO A 252 -1.41 -12.38 -18.90
N ASN A 253 -1.43 -11.29 -18.13
CA ASN A 253 -0.48 -11.04 -17.05
C ASN A 253 -1.10 -11.31 -15.67
N ASN A 254 -1.67 -12.50 -15.52
CA ASN A 254 -2.17 -13.03 -14.25
C ASN A 254 -3.13 -12.07 -13.49
N PRO A 255 -4.24 -11.61 -14.11
CA PRO A 255 -5.28 -10.91 -13.38
C PRO A 255 -5.81 -11.77 -12.23
N PHE A 256 -6.31 -11.11 -11.19
CA PHE A 256 -6.84 -11.81 -10.03
C PHE A 256 -7.95 -11.03 -9.35
N LEU A 257 -8.87 -11.75 -8.71
CA LEU A 257 -9.77 -11.17 -7.71
C LEU A 257 -9.15 -11.31 -6.33
N PHE A 258 -9.61 -10.52 -5.37
CA PHE A 258 -9.20 -10.66 -3.98
C PHE A 258 -10.29 -10.24 -3.00
N THR A 259 -10.17 -10.74 -1.77
CA THR A 259 -10.82 -10.19 -0.57
C THR A 259 -9.73 -9.77 0.42
N LEU A 260 -9.84 -8.57 0.99
CA LEU A 260 -9.02 -8.11 2.11
C LEU A 260 -9.74 -8.31 3.45
N THR A 261 -11.06 -8.07 3.46
CA THR A 261 -11.94 -8.40 4.59
C THR A 261 -13.21 -9.06 4.05
N ASN A 262 -13.84 -9.92 4.86
CA ASN A 262 -15.03 -10.69 4.47
C ASN A 262 -15.84 -11.11 5.72
N PRO A 263 -17.12 -11.48 5.57
CA PRO A 263 -17.98 -11.88 6.70
C PRO A 263 -17.55 -13.17 7.40
N HIS A 264 -16.67 -13.96 6.81
CA HIS A 264 -16.25 -15.25 7.34
C HIS A 264 -14.91 -15.18 8.09
N VAL A 265 -14.34 -13.98 8.25
CA VAL A 265 -13.05 -13.74 8.91
C VAL A 265 -11.92 -14.58 8.29
N ILE A 266 -12.03 -14.87 6.99
CA ILE A 266 -10.98 -15.54 6.24
C ILE A 266 -9.85 -14.51 6.06
N PRO A 267 -8.57 -14.90 6.22
CA PRO A 267 -7.45 -14.03 5.90
C PRO A 267 -7.56 -13.45 4.48
N PRO A 268 -6.90 -12.33 4.19
CA PRO A 268 -6.86 -11.80 2.83
C PRO A 268 -6.50 -12.89 1.82
N THR A 269 -7.33 -13.03 0.79
CA THR A 269 -7.26 -14.15 -0.15
C THR A 269 -7.24 -13.64 -1.58
N LYS A 270 -6.34 -14.21 -2.40
CA LYS A 270 -6.21 -13.96 -3.84
C LYS A 270 -6.83 -15.13 -4.61
N TYR A 271 -7.62 -14.81 -5.64
CA TYR A 271 -8.25 -15.76 -6.56
C TYR A 271 -7.66 -15.57 -7.96
N ALA A 272 -6.85 -16.54 -8.38
CA ALA A 272 -6.20 -16.50 -9.69
C ALA A 272 -7.20 -16.76 -10.83
N ILE A 273 -6.97 -16.15 -11.99
CA ILE A 273 -7.73 -16.41 -13.20
C ILE A 273 -7.56 -17.88 -13.65
N LEU A 274 -8.67 -18.52 -14.04
CA LEU A 274 -8.71 -19.84 -14.68
C LEU A 274 -8.97 -19.75 -16.18
N ILE A 275 -9.75 -18.75 -16.60
CA ILE A 275 -10.15 -18.59 -18.00
C ILE A 275 -9.75 -17.18 -18.48
N PRO A 276 -8.49 -16.96 -18.90
CA PRO A 276 -7.98 -15.63 -19.26
C PRO A 276 -8.73 -14.92 -20.38
N ASN A 277 -9.44 -15.64 -21.26
CA ASN A 277 -10.26 -15.03 -22.31
C ASN A 277 -11.40 -14.16 -21.74
N TYR A 278 -11.75 -14.37 -20.48
CA TYR A 278 -12.84 -13.69 -19.79
C TYR A 278 -12.35 -12.90 -18.58
N SER A 279 -11.13 -12.36 -18.62
CA SER A 279 -10.53 -11.64 -17.48
C SER A 279 -11.37 -10.44 -17.05
N ILE A 280 -11.63 -9.49 -17.97
CA ILE A 280 -12.49 -8.33 -17.70
C ILE A 280 -13.48 -8.10 -18.84
N TYR A 281 -14.53 -7.32 -18.56
CA TYR A 281 -15.53 -6.92 -19.54
C TYR A 281 -15.81 -5.41 -19.46
N PRO A 282 -15.02 -4.57 -20.16
CA PRO A 282 -15.16 -3.12 -20.12
C PRO A 282 -16.31 -2.68 -21.05
N GLN A 283 -17.53 -2.66 -20.52
CA GLN A 283 -18.71 -2.07 -21.17
C GLN A 283 -19.01 -0.68 -20.58
N SER A 284 -19.13 0.32 -21.45
CA SER A 284 -19.26 1.75 -21.11
C SER A 284 -20.43 2.12 -20.19
N SER A 285 -21.48 1.28 -20.11
CA SER A 285 -22.67 1.51 -19.29
C SER A 285 -22.60 0.86 -17.89
N TYR A 286 -21.50 0.18 -17.56
CA TYR A 286 -21.29 -0.47 -16.27
C TYR A 286 -20.01 0.02 -15.60
N GLY A 287 -19.89 -0.20 -14.29
CA GLY A 287 -18.61 -0.03 -13.61
C GLY A 287 -17.64 -1.17 -13.94
N PRO A 288 -16.67 -1.46 -13.06
CA PRO A 288 -15.74 -2.56 -13.28
C PRO A 288 -16.44 -3.92 -13.29
N ILE A 289 -16.06 -4.75 -14.26
CA ILE A 289 -16.51 -6.15 -14.40
C ILE A 289 -15.30 -7.04 -14.58
N PHE A 290 -15.21 -8.02 -13.69
CA PHE A 290 -14.21 -9.08 -13.74
C PHE A 290 -14.90 -10.42 -13.95
N GLY A 291 -14.31 -11.24 -14.82
CA GLY A 291 -14.74 -12.61 -15.03
C GLY A 291 -15.90 -12.76 -16.01
N GLY A 292 -15.87 -13.85 -16.76
CA GLY A 292 -16.96 -14.32 -17.62
C GLY A 292 -18.20 -14.61 -16.79
N GLY A 293 -19.36 -14.21 -17.30
CA GLY A 293 -20.60 -14.36 -16.55
C GLY A 293 -20.67 -13.48 -15.30
N ASN A 294 -19.77 -12.51 -15.16
CA ASN A 294 -19.71 -11.48 -14.11
C ASN A 294 -19.37 -12.03 -12.71
N ASP A 295 -18.17 -12.60 -12.55
CA ASP A 295 -17.68 -13.05 -11.24
C ASP A 295 -17.74 -11.94 -10.20
N LEU A 296 -17.38 -10.72 -10.60
CA LEU A 296 -17.62 -9.47 -9.89
C LEU A 296 -18.16 -8.44 -10.88
N TYR A 297 -19.37 -7.94 -10.61
CA TYR A 297 -20.01 -6.86 -11.37
C TYR A 297 -20.42 -5.72 -10.44
N VAL A 298 -19.99 -4.51 -10.80
CA VAL A 298 -20.40 -3.27 -10.13
C VAL A 298 -21.27 -2.45 -11.07
N CYS A 299 -22.52 -2.19 -10.67
CA CYS A 299 -23.41 -1.37 -11.47
C CYS A 299 -23.07 0.12 -11.36
N SER A 300 -23.48 0.90 -12.38
CA SER A 300 -23.53 2.37 -12.26
C SER A 300 -24.42 2.75 -11.08
N GLU A 301 -24.07 3.83 -10.39
CA GLU A 301 -24.79 4.32 -9.21
C GLU A 301 -24.91 3.27 -8.07
N SER A 302 -23.84 2.50 -7.86
CA SER A 302 -23.80 1.38 -6.88
C SER A 302 -23.95 1.79 -5.40
N GLN A 303 -23.82 3.07 -5.07
CA GLN A 303 -24.10 3.63 -3.75
C GLN A 303 -25.60 3.63 -3.40
N ILE A 304 -26.46 3.78 -4.41
CA ILE A 304 -27.93 3.76 -4.24
C ILE A 304 -28.58 2.50 -4.84
N SER A 305 -27.96 1.88 -5.84
CA SER A 305 -28.49 0.72 -6.56
C SER A 305 -27.91 -0.60 -6.04
N ARG A 306 -28.76 -1.51 -5.57
CA ARG A 306 -28.38 -2.88 -5.16
C ARG A 306 -28.29 -3.87 -6.33
N LYS A 307 -27.88 -3.38 -7.51
CA LYS A 307 -27.76 -4.20 -8.72
C LYS A 307 -26.37 -4.76 -8.93
N SER A 308 -25.36 -4.33 -8.18
CA SER A 308 -24.04 -4.98 -8.17
C SER A 308 -24.18 -6.41 -7.63
N PHE A 309 -23.43 -7.34 -8.21
CA PHE A 309 -23.53 -8.75 -7.82
C PHE A 309 -22.25 -9.54 -8.10
N PHE A 310 -22.21 -10.74 -7.50
CA PHE A 310 -21.23 -11.77 -7.79
C PHE A 310 -21.89 -12.94 -8.51
N ASN A 311 -21.18 -13.48 -9.49
CA ASN A 311 -21.45 -14.80 -10.07
C ASN A 311 -20.22 -15.73 -9.97
N PHE A 312 -19.29 -15.37 -9.10
CA PHE A 312 -18.08 -16.13 -8.81
C PHE A 312 -18.43 -17.53 -8.28
N PRO A 313 -17.75 -18.60 -8.74
CA PRO A 313 -16.45 -18.62 -9.45
C PRO A 313 -16.49 -19.19 -10.88
N HIS A 314 -16.88 -18.41 -11.89
CA HIS A 314 -16.87 -18.86 -13.28
C HIS A 314 -15.47 -18.76 -13.90
N SER A 315 -14.83 -17.59 -13.86
CA SER A 315 -13.56 -17.32 -14.54
C SER A 315 -12.37 -17.28 -13.60
N TYR A 316 -12.56 -16.96 -12.32
CA TYR A 316 -11.54 -16.97 -11.28
C TYR A 316 -11.71 -18.18 -10.36
N LYS A 317 -10.59 -18.76 -9.90
CA LYS A 317 -10.58 -19.97 -9.06
C LYS A 317 -11.04 -19.68 -7.65
N ASP A 318 -12.07 -20.38 -7.18
CA ASP A 318 -12.39 -20.43 -5.75
C ASP A 318 -11.43 -21.37 -5.01
N THR A 319 -10.75 -20.82 -4.01
CA THR A 319 -9.85 -21.55 -3.10
C THR A 319 -10.46 -21.73 -1.72
N THR A 320 -11.63 -21.13 -1.46
CA THR A 320 -12.34 -21.12 -0.18
C THR A 320 -13.54 -22.05 -0.14
N ASN A 321 -13.99 -22.55 -1.30
CA ASN A 321 -15.22 -23.34 -1.49
C ASN A 321 -16.50 -22.62 -1.02
N ARG A 322 -16.50 -21.28 -1.06
CA ARG A 322 -17.65 -20.45 -0.66
C ARG A 322 -18.32 -19.75 -1.83
N GLY A 323 -17.71 -19.78 -3.02
CA GLY A 323 -18.14 -19.04 -4.19
C GLY A 323 -18.40 -17.57 -3.83
N SER A 324 -19.46 -17.01 -4.41
CA SER A 324 -19.87 -15.61 -4.22
C SER A 324 -20.03 -15.19 -2.76
N ALA A 325 -20.34 -16.11 -1.85
CA ALA A 325 -20.50 -15.79 -0.43
C ALA A 325 -19.19 -15.38 0.25
N THR A 326 -18.02 -15.63 -0.36
CA THR A 326 -16.73 -15.25 0.22
C THR A 326 -16.51 -13.73 0.30
N PHE A 327 -17.20 -12.93 -0.51
CA PHE A 327 -16.98 -11.49 -0.59
C PHE A 327 -17.80 -10.73 0.45
N THR A 328 -19.12 -10.72 0.29
CA THR A 328 -20.05 -9.97 1.15
C THR A 328 -21.06 -10.86 1.88
N GLY A 329 -21.00 -12.18 1.66
CA GLY A 329 -21.97 -13.14 2.21
C GLY A 329 -23.31 -13.18 1.47
N THR A 330 -23.57 -12.22 0.59
CA THR A 330 -24.78 -12.14 -0.24
C THR A 330 -24.42 -12.03 -1.72
N ARG A 331 -25.33 -12.45 -2.60
CA ARG A 331 -25.12 -12.34 -4.05
C ARG A 331 -25.06 -10.89 -4.53
N ASN A 332 -25.99 -10.07 -4.07
CA ASN A 332 -26.12 -8.67 -4.44
C ASN A 332 -25.62 -7.75 -3.34
N PHE A 333 -25.05 -6.61 -3.71
CA PHE A 333 -24.49 -5.63 -2.78
C PHE A 333 -24.64 -4.19 -3.29
N GLN A 334 -24.46 -3.24 -2.39
CA GLN A 334 -24.22 -1.83 -2.66
C GLN A 334 -22.80 -1.47 -2.22
N THR A 335 -22.29 -0.35 -2.69
CA THR A 335 -20.94 0.14 -2.35
C THR A 335 -21.02 1.38 -1.47
N ASN A 336 -20.05 1.55 -0.58
CA ASN A 336 -19.80 2.84 0.08
C ASN A 336 -18.75 3.65 -0.68
N GLU A 337 -17.81 2.97 -1.33
CA GLU A 337 -16.68 3.58 -2.03
C GLU A 337 -16.09 2.60 -3.03
N ILE A 338 -15.52 3.13 -4.10
CA ILE A 338 -14.71 2.42 -5.08
C ILE A 338 -13.44 3.24 -5.32
N GLU A 339 -12.28 2.65 -5.06
CA GLU A 339 -10.98 3.26 -5.31
C GLU A 339 -10.24 2.46 -6.37
N VAL A 340 -9.68 3.13 -7.38
CA VAL A 340 -8.83 2.48 -8.39
C VAL A 340 -7.45 3.12 -8.34
N TYR A 341 -6.44 2.28 -8.28
CA TYR A 341 -5.05 2.67 -8.24
C TYR A 341 -4.33 2.14 -9.47
N ARG A 342 -3.63 3.02 -10.19
CA ARG A 342 -2.77 2.62 -11.29
C ARG A 342 -1.37 2.29 -10.81
N LEU A 343 -0.71 1.33 -11.44
CA LEU A 343 0.72 1.09 -11.19
C LEU A 343 1.53 2.30 -11.69
N MET A 344 2.50 2.77 -10.89
CA MET A 344 3.44 3.79 -11.33
C MET A 344 4.65 3.11 -12.01
N GLU A 345 5.05 3.64 -13.16
CA GLU A 345 6.30 3.23 -13.79
C GLU A 345 7.47 3.59 -12.86
N THR A 346 8.30 2.60 -12.57
CA THR A 346 9.51 2.73 -11.73
C THR A 346 10.69 3.24 -12.52
#